data_AF-A0A4Y2EAY6-F1
#
_entry.id   AF-A0A4Y2EAY6-F1
#
_cell.length_a   1.000
_cell.length_b   1.000
_cell.length_c   1.000
_cell.angle_alpha   90.00
_cell.angle_beta   90.00
_cell.angle_gamma   90.00
#
_symmetry.space_group_name_H-M   'P 1'
#
loop_
_entity.id
_entity.type
_entity.pdbx_description
1 polymer ?
#
loop_
_entity_poly.entity_id
_entity_poly.type
_entity_poly.pdbx_seq_one_letter_code
_entity_poly.pdbx_strand_id
1 'polypeptide(L)'
;MDEKSEMFKSRRIDCVYYARTLNSFEFGKCCDKPEEQALVLMVDNGLFTRQHQRIREHAENLNCKLYTSYHKVKEAKQLCCPRSISVTETSTEITLQTLVDHTVLRIYHIEFVTEKLFVHKYFF
;
A
#
# COMPACT_ATOMS: atom_id res chain seq x y z
N MET A 1 40.94 15.07 7.03
CA MET A 1 40.33 14.16 6.04
C MET A 1 39.51 13.18 6.84
N ASP A 2 38.24 13.50 7.09
CA ASP A 2 37.26 12.59 7.68
C ASP A 2 35.90 13.00 7.11
N GLU A 3 35.67 12.62 5.86
CA GLU A 3 34.40 12.77 5.17
C GLU A 3 33.46 11.69 5.72
N LYS A 4 32.71 12.07 6.75
CA LYS A 4 31.69 11.21 7.35
C LYS A 4 30.57 11.03 6.33
N SER A 5 30.59 9.89 5.65
CA SER A 5 29.53 9.42 4.75
C SER A 5 28.16 9.58 5.43
N GLU A 6 27.43 10.63 5.05
CA GLU A 6 26.05 10.80 5.43
C GLU A 6 25.25 9.73 4.69
N MET A 7 24.98 8.67 5.44
CA MET A 7 24.08 7.59 5.08
C MET A 7 22.73 8.19 4.65
N PHE A 8 22.48 8.26 3.34
CA PHE A 8 21.16 8.56 2.80
C PHE A 8 20.21 7.51 3.35
N LYS A 9 19.48 7.88 4.41
CA LYS A 9 18.42 7.07 5.00
C LYS A 9 17.37 6.89 3.90
N SER A 10 17.46 5.77 3.20
CA SER A 10 16.47 5.28 2.25
C SER A 10 15.12 5.36 2.96
N ARG A 11 14.35 6.41 2.66
CA ARG A 11 12.94 6.48 3.03
C ARG A 11 12.32 5.36 2.22
N ARG A 12 12.17 4.19 2.83
CA ARG A 12 11.39 3.09 2.29
C ARG A 12 10.09 3.71 1.80
N ILE A 13 9.92 3.74 0.49
CA ILE A 13 8.63 4.09 -0.11
C ILE A 13 7.78 2.86 0.18
N ASP A 14 7.22 2.82 1.39
CA ASP A 14 6.30 1.76 1.78
C ASP A 14 5.14 1.80 0.79
N CYS A 15 4.75 0.63 0.26
CA CYS A 15 3.62 0.49 -0.65
C CYS A 15 2.33 1.11 -0.08
N VAL A 16 2.27 1.27 1.25
CA VAL A 16 1.25 2.03 2.00
C VAL A 16 1.12 3.47 1.51
N TYR A 17 2.22 4.15 1.17
CA TYR A 17 2.19 5.52 0.66
C TYR A 17 1.48 5.60 -0.70
N TYR A 18 1.75 4.64 -1.60
CA TYR A 18 1.08 4.60 -2.91
C TYR A 18 -0.43 4.37 -2.77
N ALA A 19 -0.84 3.45 -1.89
CA ALA A 19 -2.25 3.20 -1.57
C ALA A 19 -2.94 4.44 -0.95
N ARG A 20 -2.23 5.23 -0.13
CA ARG A 20 -2.80 6.43 0.52
C ARG A 20 -3.04 7.59 -0.44
N THR A 21 -2.17 7.81 -1.43
CA THR A 21 -2.38 8.88 -2.43
C THR A 21 -3.51 8.60 -3.43
N LEU A 22 -3.87 7.33 -3.64
CA LEU A 22 -4.98 6.92 -4.53
C LEU A 22 -6.33 6.86 -3.82
N ASN A 23 -6.34 6.68 -2.49
CA ASN A 23 -7.57 6.61 -1.70
C ASN A 23 -7.81 7.91 -0.94
N SER A 24 -8.31 8.92 -1.64
CA SER A 24 -9.15 9.92 -1.01
C SER A 24 -10.39 9.23 -0.43
N PHE A 25 -10.29 8.87 0.85
CA PHE A 25 -11.33 8.89 1.87
C PHE A 25 -12.73 8.34 1.49
N GLU A 26 -13.00 7.09 1.87
CA GLU A 26 -14.26 6.73 2.52
C GLU A 26 -13.97 5.79 3.71
N PHE A 27 -13.80 6.37 4.90
CA PHE A 27 -14.05 5.64 6.15
C PHE A 27 -15.56 5.41 6.23
N GLY A 28 -16.02 4.19 5.95
CA GLY A 28 -17.44 3.87 6.17
C GLY A 28 -18.12 2.94 5.18
N LYS A 29 -17.41 2.19 4.34
CA LYS A 29 -18.01 1.05 3.63
C LYS A 29 -17.52 -0.26 4.25
N CYS A 30 -18.44 -1.08 4.75
CA CYS A 30 -18.22 -2.52 4.82
C CYS A 30 -17.84 -2.95 3.40
N CYS A 31 -16.56 -3.16 3.13
CA CYS A 31 -16.18 -3.67 1.82
C CYS A 31 -16.84 -5.04 1.67
N ASP A 32 -17.67 -5.27 0.66
CA ASP A 32 -18.39 -6.53 0.46
C ASP A 32 -17.46 -7.76 0.36
N LYS A 33 -16.14 -7.51 0.24
CA LYS A 33 -15.08 -8.49 0.18
C LYS A 33 -14.36 -8.61 1.53
N PRO A 34 -14.57 -9.71 2.27
CA PRO A 34 -13.91 -9.93 3.56
C PRO A 34 -12.39 -10.12 3.44
N GLU A 35 -11.87 -10.40 2.23
CA GLU A 35 -10.44 -10.46 1.94
C GLU A 35 -9.78 -9.09 2.00
N GLU A 36 -10.43 -8.07 1.44
CA GLU A 36 -9.94 -6.69 1.43
C GLU A 36 -10.00 -6.08 2.84
N GLN A 37 -11.07 -6.36 3.60
CA GLN A 37 -11.15 -5.93 5.01
C GLN A 37 -10.05 -6.55 5.87
N ALA A 38 -9.76 -7.84 5.69
CA ALA A 38 -8.67 -8.49 6.40
C ALA A 38 -7.30 -7.94 6.01
N LEU A 39 -7.10 -7.59 4.73
CA LEU A 39 -5.89 -6.91 4.27
C LEU A 39 -5.72 -5.53 4.93
N VAL A 40 -6.79 -4.73 4.99
CA VAL A 40 -6.79 -3.43 5.67
C VAL A 40 -6.43 -3.59 7.14
N LEU A 41 -7.07 -4.54 7.84
CA LEU A 41 -6.75 -4.84 9.24
C LEU A 41 -5.29 -5.22 9.43
N MET A 42 -4.72 -6.05 8.55
CA MET A 42 -3.31 -6.43 8.63
C MET A 42 -2.38 -5.24 8.42
N VAL A 43 -2.67 -4.37 7.45
CA VAL A 43 -1.83 -3.20 7.12
C VAL A 43 -1.92 -2.14 8.22
N ASP A 44 -3.12 -1.80 8.68
CA ASP A 44 -3.31 -0.74 9.67
C ASP A 44 -2.70 -1.08 11.03
N ASN A 45 -2.69 -2.36 11.38
CA ASN A 45 -2.13 -2.85 12.65
C ASN A 45 -0.72 -3.43 12.51
N GLY A 46 -0.13 -3.40 11.32
CA GLY A 46 1.22 -3.92 11.07
C GLY A 46 1.37 -5.42 11.38
N LEU A 47 0.32 -6.21 11.15
CA LEU A 47 0.31 -7.64 11.46
C LEU A 47 1.09 -8.44 10.42
N PHE A 48 2.01 -9.28 10.90
CA PHE A 48 2.65 -10.30 10.08
C PHE A 48 1.70 -11.47 9.81
N THR A 49 2.00 -12.23 8.76
CA THR A 49 1.24 -13.43 8.34
C THR A 49 0.96 -14.38 9.51
N ARG A 50 2.00 -14.68 10.30
CA ARG A 50 1.91 -15.57 11.46
C ARG A 50 1.00 -15.04 12.56
N GLN A 51 0.98 -13.72 12.76
CA GLN A 51 0.13 -13.09 13.79
C GLN A 51 -1.33 -13.13 13.38
N HIS A 52 -1.63 -12.76 12.12
CA HIS A 52 -2.98 -12.88 11.57
C HIS A 52 -3.50 -14.33 11.64
N GLN A 53 -2.65 -15.31 11.31
CA GLN A 53 -3.00 -16.72 11.42
C GLN A 53 -3.36 -17.14 12.85
N ARG A 54 -2.57 -16.73 13.85
CA ARG A 54 -2.87 -17.01 15.28
C ARG A 54 -4.19 -16.37 15.73
N ILE A 55 -4.46 -15.14 15.30
CA ILE A 55 -5.72 -14.44 15.61
C ILE A 55 -6.91 -15.20 15.02
N ARG A 56 -6.78 -15.65 13.76
CA ARG A 56 -7.79 -16.47 13.10
C ARG A 56 -8.01 -17.81 13.79
N GLU A 57 -6.94 -18.54 14.11
CA GLU A 57 -7.01 -19.83 14.82
C GLU A 57 -7.70 -19.67 16.18
N HIS A 58 -7.39 -18.60 16.92
CA HIS A 58 -8.08 -18.29 18.17
C HIS A 58 -9.58 -18.05 17.95
N ALA A 59 -9.96 -17.27 16.93
CA ALA A 59 -11.37 -17.03 16.63
C ALA A 59 -12.09 -18.32 16.21
N GLU A 60 -11.44 -19.18 15.42
CA GLU A 60 -11.98 -20.48 15.01
C GLU A 60 -12.18 -21.42 16.21
N ASN A 61 -11.27 -21.42 17.19
CA ASN A 61 -11.41 -22.16 18.45
C ASN A 61 -12.61 -21.70 19.29
N LEU A 62 -13.03 -20.43 19.13
CA LEU A 62 -14.25 -19.88 19.74
C LEU A 62 -15.50 -20.11 18.86
N ASN A 63 -15.39 -20.91 17.80
CA ASN A 63 -16.42 -21.13 16.77
C ASN A 63 -16.82 -19.85 16.00
N CYS A 64 -15.94 -18.84 15.94
CA CYS A 64 -16.15 -17.60 15.18
C CYS A 64 -15.33 -17.59 13.89
N LYS A 65 -16.01 -17.64 12.73
CA LYS A 65 -15.38 -17.57 11.39
C LYS A 65 -15.32 -16.12 10.87
N LEU A 66 -14.72 -15.22 11.64
CA LEU A 66 -14.65 -13.79 11.34
C LEU A 66 -13.53 -13.43 10.34
N TYR A 67 -12.39 -14.11 10.42
CA TYR A 67 -11.20 -13.77 9.64
C TYR A 67 -11.02 -14.68 8.43
N THR A 68 -10.69 -14.11 7.29
CA THR A 68 -10.42 -14.84 6.04
C THR A 68 -9.08 -15.57 6.10
N SER A 69 -8.91 -16.59 5.25
CA SER A 69 -7.63 -17.28 5.16
C SER A 69 -6.56 -16.39 4.53
N TYR A 70 -5.31 -16.55 4.97
CA TYR A 70 -4.20 -15.75 4.44
C TYR A 70 -4.02 -15.89 2.92
N HIS A 71 -4.34 -17.06 2.35
CA HIS A 71 -4.31 -17.26 0.90
C HIS A 71 -5.14 -16.22 0.16
N LYS A 72 -6.37 -15.98 0.62
CA LYS A 72 -7.26 -15.02 0.01
C LYS A 72 -6.83 -13.56 0.25
N VAL A 73 -6.29 -13.27 1.43
CA VAL A 73 -5.69 -11.96 1.74
C VAL A 73 -4.48 -11.68 0.83
N LYS A 74 -3.67 -12.70 0.54
CA LYS A 74 -2.54 -12.61 -0.37
C LYS A 74 -2.98 -12.30 -1.80
N GLU A 75 -4.05 -12.94 -2.28
CA GLU A 75 -4.64 -12.62 -3.60
C GLU A 75 -5.12 -11.17 -3.65
N ALA A 76 -5.84 -10.71 -2.63
CA ALA A 76 -6.27 -9.31 -2.52
C ALA A 76 -5.06 -8.34 -2.53
N LYS A 77 -3.99 -8.68 -1.80
CA LYS A 77 -2.75 -7.89 -1.78
C LYS A 77 -2.12 -7.79 -3.18
N GLN A 78 -2.09 -8.89 -3.93
CA GLN A 78 -1.55 -8.91 -5.29
C GLN A 78 -2.34 -8.04 -6.25
N LEU A 79 -3.67 -7.98 -6.11
CA LEU A 79 -4.52 -7.12 -6.94
C LEU A 79 -4.24 -5.63 -6.73
N CYS A 80 -3.81 -5.24 -5.52
CA CYS A 80 -3.46 -3.85 -5.19
C CYS A 80 -2.03 -3.47 -5.58
N CYS A 81 -1.15 -4.44 -5.83
CA CYS A 81 0.25 -4.18 -6.16
C CYS A 81 0.40 -3.78 -7.64
N PRO A 82 1.20 -2.75 -7.97
CA PRO A 82 1.54 -2.44 -9.34
C PRO A 82 2.24 -3.61 -10.01
N ARG A 83 1.84 -3.98 -11.23
CA ARG A 83 2.37 -5.17 -11.96
C ARG A 83 3.89 -5.17 -12.15
N SER A 84 4.51 -3.99 -12.11
CA SER A 84 5.94 -3.80 -12.33
C SER A 84 6.78 -3.81 -11.05
N ILE A 85 6.14 -4.05 -9.89
CA ILE A 85 6.78 -4.08 -8.58
C ILE A 85 6.51 -5.46 -7.95
N SER A 86 7.59 -6.18 -7.63
CA SER A 86 7.49 -7.42 -6.87
C SER A 86 7.55 -7.10 -5.38
N VAL A 87 6.47 -7.41 -4.65
CA VAL A 87 6.37 -7.15 -3.21
C VAL A 87 6.33 -8.47 -2.47
N THR A 88 7.32 -8.71 -1.60
CA THR A 88 7.33 -9.83 -0.66
C THR A 88 6.93 -9.34 0.74
N GLU A 89 6.95 -10.23 1.75
CA GLU A 89 6.70 -9.82 3.14
C GLU A 89 7.87 -9.00 3.71
N THR A 90 9.08 -9.18 3.18
CA THR A 90 10.31 -8.62 3.75
C THR A 90 11.04 -7.68 2.81
N SER A 91 10.74 -7.71 1.52
CA SER A 91 11.41 -6.91 0.49
C SER A 91 10.42 -6.39 -0.56
N THR A 92 10.87 -5.38 -1.30
CA THR A 92 10.19 -4.87 -2.47
C THR A 92 11.22 -4.65 -3.56
N GLU A 93 10.98 -5.20 -4.74
CA GLU A 93 11.89 -5.18 -5.86
C GLU A 93 11.21 -4.49 -7.05
N ILE A 94 11.99 -3.62 -7.70
CA ILE A 94 11.58 -2.86 -8.87
C ILE A 94 12.81 -2.70 -9.77
N THR A 95 12.62 -2.75 -11.09
CA THR A 95 13.72 -2.44 -12.01
C THR A 95 14.02 -0.94 -12.00
N LEU A 96 15.29 -0.57 -12.22
CA LEU A 96 15.67 0.84 -12.27
C LEU A 96 14.87 1.61 -13.34
N GLN A 97 14.67 1.01 -14.51
CA GLN A 97 13.90 1.61 -15.60
C GLN A 97 12.45 1.90 -15.17
N THR A 98 11.77 0.89 -14.61
CA THR A 98 10.40 1.05 -14.11
C THR A 98 10.31 2.14 -13.04
N LEU A 99 11.31 2.23 -12.15
CA LEU A 99 11.33 3.25 -11.11
C LEU A 99 11.42 4.67 -11.71
N VAL A 100 12.29 4.86 -12.71
CA VAL A 100 12.43 6.13 -13.43
C VAL A 100 11.14 6.48 -14.15
N ASP A 101 10.59 5.56 -14.95
CA ASP A 101 9.35 5.78 -15.71
C ASP A 101 8.18 6.16 -14.79
N HIS A 102 8.02 5.42 -13.69
CA HIS A 102 7.00 5.70 -12.69
C HIS A 102 7.20 7.07 -12.02
N THR A 103 8.44 7.50 -11.81
CA THR A 103 8.76 8.81 -11.23
C THR A 103 8.42 9.93 -12.21
N VAL A 104 8.77 9.79 -13.49
CA VAL A 104 8.43 10.76 -14.55
C VAL A 104 6.92 10.91 -14.68
N LEU A 105 6.18 9.81 -14.73
CA LEU A 105 4.71 9.83 -14.79
C LEU A 105 4.09 10.55 -13.58
N ARG A 106 4.63 10.33 -12.38
CA ARG A 106 4.14 11.00 -11.17
C ARG A 106 4.40 12.50 -11.19
N ILE A 107 5.58 12.94 -11.63
CA ILE A 107 5.90 14.38 -11.76
C ILE A 107 4.97 15.03 -12.77
N TYR A 108 4.84 14.44 -13.96
CA TYR A 108 3.95 14.94 -15.01
C TYR A 108 2.49 15.05 -14.54
N HIS A 109 1.99 14.03 -13.82
CA HIS A 109 0.64 14.04 -13.29
C HIS A 109 0.44 15.12 -12.20
N ILE A 110 1.45 15.36 -11.35
CA ILE A 110 1.39 16.43 -10.35
C ILE A 110 1.31 17.79 -11.03
N GLU A 111 2.18 18.06 -12.01
CA GLU A 111 2.19 19.32 -12.75
C GLU A 111 0.84 19.57 -13.44
N PHE A 112 0.30 18.57 -14.13
CA PHE A 112 -1.02 18.64 -14.77
C PHE A 112 -2.16 18.93 -13.79
N VAL A 113 -2.18 18.25 -12.63
CA VAL A 113 -3.19 18.48 -11.59
C VAL A 113 -3.05 19.88 -11.00
N THR A 114 -1.83 20.35 -10.74
CA THR A 114 -1.59 21.70 -10.25
C THR A 114 -2.03 22.76 -11.25
N GLU A 115 -1.73 22.62 -12.55
CA GLU A 115 -2.20 23.55 -13.57
C GLU A 115 -3.73 23.62 -13.62
N LYS A 116 -4.42 22.47 -13.57
CA LYS A 116 -5.89 22.45 -13.53
C LYS A 116 -6.49 23.10 -12.29
N LEU A 117 -5.89 22.86 -11.12
CA LEU A 117 -6.32 23.48 -9.87
C LEU A 117 -6.08 25.00 -9.90
N PHE A 118 -4.97 25.45 -10.50
CA PHE A 118 -4.70 26.86 -10.71
C PHE A 118 -5.75 27.48 -11.65
N VAL A 119 -6.04 26.87 -12.80
CA VAL A 119 -7.07 27.38 -13.73
C VAL A 119 -8.45 27.48 -13.06
N HIS A 120 -8.86 26.50 -12.25
CA HIS A 120 -10.13 26.57 -11.51
C HIS A 120 -10.16 27.64 -10.41
N LYS A 121 -9.00 28.01 -9.85
CA LYS A 121 -8.91 29.01 -8.76
C LYS A 121 -8.96 30.46 -9.26
N TYR A 122 -8.74 30.71 -10.55
CA TYR A 122 -8.78 32.05 -11.16
C TYR A 122 -10.01 32.28 -12.06
N PHE A 123 -10.98 31.35 -12.09
CA PHE A 123 -12.20 31.45 -12.88
C PHE A 123 -13.51 31.52 -12.05
N PHE A 124 -13.42 31.81 -10.75
CA PHE A 124 -14.57 32.16 -9.90
C PHE A 124 -14.33 33.48 -9.17
#